data_AF-A0A354X5E1-F1
#
_entry.id   AF-A0A354X5E1-F1
#
_cell.length_a   1.000
_cell.length_b   1.000
_cell.length_c   1.000
_cell.angle_alpha   90.00
_cell.angle_beta   90.00
_cell.angle_gamma   90.00
#
_symmetry.space_group_name_H-M   'P 1'
#
loop_
_entity.id
_entity.type
_entity.pdbx_description
1 polymer ?
#
loop_
_entity_poly.entity_id
_entity_poly.type
_entity_poly.pdbx_seq_one_letter_code
_entity_poly.pdbx_strand_id
1 'polypeptide(L)'
;YVDLKELRTYPFLNQLSNRSGLIAEEKNARKKPFGNLATRTVGSVYKDLAKGGASGLEMKYDSLLRGVDGVKNRQKIQGKWMDVVEIPAQDGYDVVTTLDDDIQDVAERELRNKLIETNAESGTAIIMEVKTGEIRGIVNLDRMKNGGYAEGNPNAFSYMGEPGSTFKTVTVMAALDDGLITPTDSFHVGSGLYQYKGKWVRDHYWRQGRDRGYLTVKEGIEVSSNIVMAKLAVQAYGAQPRKYVDAIDRMGLRKQLTWDVPLSGIEGTSAIRYPDDKRNPWSKTTLPWMSFGYETQIPPIYMLMFYNGIA
;
A
#
# COMPACT_ATOMS: atom_id res chain seq x y z
N TYR A 1 3.42 -35.57 9.50
CA TYR A 1 4.51 -36.24 10.27
C TYR A 1 3.99 -36.90 11.54
N VAL A 2 3.20 -36.20 12.37
CA VAL A 2 2.55 -36.78 13.57
C VAL A 2 1.62 -37.94 13.20
N ASP A 3 0.73 -37.74 12.24
CA ASP A 3 -0.19 -38.81 11.77
C ASP A 3 0.56 -40.00 11.16
N LEU A 4 1.69 -39.77 10.48
CA LEU A 4 2.52 -40.86 9.96
C LEU A 4 3.16 -41.68 11.09
N LYS A 5 3.59 -41.02 12.18
CA LYS A 5 4.10 -41.70 13.38
C LYS A 5 3.01 -42.54 14.03
N GLU A 6 1.81 -42.00 14.14
CA GLU A 6 0.64 -42.72 14.68
C GLU A 6 0.25 -43.90 13.79
N LEU A 7 0.15 -43.72 12.47
CA LEU A 7 -0.13 -44.80 11.53
C LEU A 7 0.90 -45.94 11.61
N ARG A 8 2.16 -45.61 11.88
CA ARG A 8 3.23 -46.61 12.07
C ARG A 8 3.15 -47.38 13.39
N THR A 9 2.27 -47.00 14.32
CA THR A 9 2.02 -47.80 15.53
C THR A 9 1.15 -49.03 15.25
N TYR A 10 0.37 -49.04 14.15
CA TYR A 10 -0.47 -50.17 13.78
C TYR A 10 0.37 -51.33 13.19
N PRO A 11 0.21 -52.58 13.66
CA PRO A 11 1.02 -53.72 13.22
C PRO A 11 1.00 -54.01 11.72
N PHE A 12 -0.09 -53.68 11.03
CA PHE A 12 -0.21 -53.83 9.58
C PHE A 12 0.59 -52.74 8.82
N LEU A 13 0.49 -51.49 9.25
CA LEU A 13 1.10 -50.33 8.57
C LEU A 13 2.58 -50.16 8.89
N ASN A 14 3.08 -50.80 9.96
CA ASN A 14 4.51 -50.85 10.30
C ASN A 14 5.31 -51.90 9.50
N GLN A 15 4.67 -52.61 8.56
CA GLN A 15 5.36 -53.56 7.69
C GLN A 15 6.04 -52.84 6.52
N LEU A 16 6.94 -53.56 5.82
CA LEU A 16 7.53 -53.11 4.56
C LEU A 16 6.42 -52.66 3.59
N SER A 17 6.69 -51.62 2.80
CA SER A 17 5.71 -50.99 1.89
C SER A 17 5.12 -51.97 0.86
N ASN A 18 5.82 -53.04 0.50
CA ASN A 18 5.31 -54.10 -0.37
C ASN A 18 4.33 -55.08 0.31
N ARG A 19 4.17 -55.01 1.63
CA ARG A 19 3.20 -55.79 2.40
C ARG A 19 2.07 -54.93 2.96
N SER A 20 2.39 -53.73 3.43
CA SER A 20 1.39 -52.79 3.98
C SER A 20 0.72 -51.91 2.93
N GLY A 21 1.35 -51.74 1.76
CA GLY A 21 0.93 -50.77 0.74
C GLY A 21 1.19 -49.31 1.13
N LEU A 22 1.71 -49.04 2.32
CA LEU A 22 1.95 -47.67 2.80
C LEU A 22 3.20 -47.10 2.13
N ILE A 23 3.02 -46.05 1.33
CA ILE A 23 4.09 -45.26 0.72
C ILE A 23 4.05 -43.88 1.37
N ALA A 24 5.15 -43.49 2.01
CA ALA A 24 5.32 -42.16 2.56
C ALA A 24 6.19 -41.34 1.61
N GLU A 25 5.67 -40.18 1.20
CA GLU A 25 6.43 -39.17 0.47
C GLU A 25 6.74 -38.02 1.41
N GLU A 26 8.01 -37.63 1.46
CA GLU A 26 8.41 -36.42 2.16
C GLU A 26 8.14 -35.21 1.26
N LYS A 27 7.41 -34.24 1.79
CA LYS A 27 7.11 -32.97 1.12
C LYS A 27 7.41 -31.84 2.07
N ASN A 28 8.00 -30.78 1.53
CA ASN A 28 8.19 -29.54 2.28
C ASN A 28 6.84 -28.83 2.47
N ALA A 29 6.76 -28.00 3.49
CA ALA A 29 5.61 -27.13 3.73
C ALA A 29 6.12 -25.79 4.26
N ARG A 30 5.52 -24.68 3.79
CA ARG A 30 5.86 -23.36 4.34
C ARG A 30 5.30 -23.19 5.74
N LYS A 31 6.15 -22.71 6.64
CA LYS A 31 5.80 -22.34 8.01
C LYS A 31 5.94 -20.82 8.16
N LYS A 32 4.91 -20.18 8.71
CA LYS A 32 4.91 -18.74 9.02
C LYS A 32 5.12 -18.55 10.52
N PRO A 33 6.33 -18.18 10.98
CA PRO A 33 6.62 -18.07 12.41
C PRO A 33 5.78 -16.99 13.11
N PHE A 34 5.49 -15.88 12.42
CA PHE A 34 4.67 -14.77 12.92
C PHE A 34 3.17 -14.92 12.59
N GLY A 35 2.73 -16.14 12.25
CA GLY A 35 1.33 -16.43 11.96
C GLY A 35 0.79 -15.60 10.79
N ASN A 36 -0.10 -14.66 11.09
CA ASN A 36 -0.81 -13.84 10.10
C ASN A 36 -0.16 -12.47 9.83
N LEU A 37 0.92 -12.11 10.52
CA LEU A 37 1.59 -10.83 10.36
C LEU A 37 2.04 -10.62 8.90
N ALA A 38 1.68 -9.47 8.31
CA ALA A 38 2.02 -9.09 6.93
C ALA A 38 1.73 -10.18 5.87
N THR A 39 0.68 -10.98 6.07
CA THR A 39 0.36 -12.15 5.23
C THR A 39 0.16 -11.81 3.75
N ARG A 40 -0.35 -10.62 3.39
CA ARG A 40 -0.50 -10.22 1.99
C ARG A 40 0.81 -9.79 1.36
N THR A 41 1.64 -9.08 2.12
CA THR A 41 2.97 -8.68 1.66
C THR A 41 3.86 -9.90 1.47
N VAL A 42 4.04 -10.71 2.53
CA VAL A 42 4.83 -11.95 2.44
C VAL A 42 4.20 -12.91 1.43
N GLY A 43 2.88 -13.05 1.47
CA GLY A 43 2.13 -13.90 0.56
C GLY A 43 1.99 -15.35 1.03
N SER A 44 1.76 -16.24 0.08
CA SER A 44 1.54 -17.66 0.35
C SER A 44 1.99 -18.51 -0.83
N VAL A 45 2.17 -19.81 -0.60
CA VAL A 45 2.41 -20.82 -1.63
C VAL A 45 1.18 -21.71 -1.79
N TYR A 46 1.02 -22.33 -2.94
CA TYR A 46 -0.01 -23.35 -3.12
C TYR A 46 0.26 -24.59 -2.26
N LYS A 47 -0.81 -25.32 -1.88
CA LYS A 47 -0.67 -26.63 -1.19
C LYS A 47 0.17 -27.61 -1.99
N ASP A 48 0.03 -27.55 -3.31
CA ASP A 48 0.90 -28.21 -4.25
C ASP A 48 2.08 -27.28 -4.55
N LEU A 49 3.22 -27.51 -3.88
CA LEU A 49 4.41 -26.67 -4.03
C LEU A 49 4.95 -26.64 -5.47
N ALA A 50 4.60 -27.62 -6.31
CA ALA A 50 4.97 -27.59 -7.72
C ALA A 50 4.32 -26.41 -8.48
N LYS A 51 3.23 -25.84 -7.95
CA LYS A 51 2.59 -24.64 -8.49
C LYS A 51 3.26 -23.33 -8.02
N GLY A 52 4.18 -23.40 -7.07
CA GLY A 52 4.95 -22.26 -6.56
C GLY A 52 4.17 -21.29 -5.66
N GLY A 53 4.65 -20.06 -5.63
CA GLY A 53 4.06 -18.91 -4.93
C GLY A 53 2.69 -18.51 -5.50
N ALA A 54 1.73 -18.33 -4.61
CA ALA A 54 0.34 -18.00 -4.93
C ALA A 54 0.02 -16.50 -4.77
N SER A 55 0.75 -15.77 -3.92
CA SER A 55 0.56 -14.32 -3.73
C SER A 55 1.80 -13.66 -3.11
N GLY A 56 1.83 -12.33 -3.07
CA GLY A 56 2.85 -11.55 -2.36
C GLY A 56 4.27 -11.76 -2.86
N LEU A 57 5.25 -11.59 -1.97
CA LEU A 57 6.67 -11.81 -2.26
C LEU A 57 6.98 -13.27 -2.61
N GLU A 58 6.25 -14.23 -2.01
CA GLU A 58 6.34 -15.66 -2.39
C GLU A 58 6.06 -15.87 -3.87
N MET A 59 5.05 -15.19 -4.44
CA MET A 59 4.75 -15.26 -5.87
C MET A 59 5.76 -14.47 -6.71
N LYS A 60 6.11 -13.25 -6.28
CA LYS A 60 7.04 -12.39 -7.03
C LYS A 60 8.42 -13.04 -7.21
N TYR A 61 8.93 -13.64 -6.14
CA TYR A 61 10.26 -14.21 -6.07
C TYR A 61 10.26 -15.74 -6.11
N ASP A 62 9.17 -16.39 -6.54
CA ASP A 62 9.07 -17.85 -6.62
C ASP A 62 10.28 -18.49 -7.34
N SER A 63 10.70 -17.89 -8.45
CA SER A 63 11.85 -18.36 -9.23
C SER A 63 13.18 -18.37 -8.47
N LEU A 64 13.32 -17.50 -7.46
CA LEU A 64 14.48 -17.44 -6.59
C LEU A 64 14.30 -18.37 -5.38
N LEU A 65 13.10 -18.38 -4.79
CA LEU A 65 12.77 -19.10 -3.56
C LEU A 65 12.66 -20.61 -3.72
N ARG A 66 12.21 -21.09 -4.90
CA ARG A 66 11.93 -22.52 -5.14
C ARG A 66 13.18 -23.35 -5.35
N GLY A 67 14.27 -22.75 -5.82
CA GLY A 67 15.47 -23.48 -6.21
C GLY A 67 15.25 -24.35 -7.45
N VAL A 68 16.03 -25.42 -7.58
CA VAL A 68 15.98 -26.34 -8.72
C VAL A 68 15.82 -27.79 -8.23
N ASP A 69 14.79 -28.46 -8.73
CA ASP A 69 14.51 -29.85 -8.39
C ASP A 69 15.64 -30.78 -8.87
N GLY A 70 16.07 -31.68 -7.99
CA GLY A 70 16.99 -32.77 -8.33
C GLY A 70 16.27 -33.95 -8.97
N VAL A 71 17.04 -34.91 -9.49
CA VAL A 71 16.54 -36.16 -10.06
C VAL A 71 17.08 -37.31 -9.24
N LYS A 72 16.20 -38.21 -8.80
CA LYS A 72 16.56 -39.47 -8.14
C LYS A 72 15.85 -40.64 -8.80
N ASN A 73 16.59 -41.74 -8.96
CA ASN A 73 16.06 -42.99 -9.48
C ASN A 73 15.93 -44.01 -8.36
N ARG A 74 14.78 -44.67 -8.31
CA ARG A 74 14.54 -45.74 -7.35
C ARG A 74 15.00 -47.06 -7.95
N GLN A 75 16.07 -47.63 -7.41
CA GLN A 75 16.66 -48.87 -7.91
C GLN A 75 16.60 -49.97 -6.87
N LYS A 76 16.44 -51.21 -7.32
CA LYS A 76 16.45 -52.39 -6.45
C LYS A 76 17.87 -52.95 -6.37
N ILE A 77 18.53 -52.70 -5.25
CA ILE A 77 19.90 -53.15 -4.99
C ILE A 77 19.84 -54.18 -3.85
N GLN A 78 20.35 -55.40 -4.12
CA GLN A 78 20.34 -56.52 -3.15
C GLN A 78 18.96 -56.78 -2.51
N GLY A 79 17.90 -56.75 -3.31
CA GLY A 79 16.54 -57.02 -2.83
C GLY A 79 15.84 -55.86 -2.12
N LYS A 80 16.54 -54.75 -1.83
CA LYS A 80 15.99 -53.55 -1.19
C LYS A 80 15.85 -52.41 -2.21
N TRP A 81 14.76 -51.66 -2.10
CA TRP A 81 14.59 -50.43 -2.87
C TRP A 81 15.39 -49.30 -2.22
N MET A 82 16.30 -48.69 -2.97
CA MET A 82 17.06 -47.52 -2.54
C MET A 82 16.89 -46.38 -3.54
N ASP A 83 16.92 -45.15 -3.02
CA ASP A 83 16.92 -43.95 -3.84
C ASP A 83 18.37 -43.61 -4.20
N VAL A 84 18.69 -43.58 -5.49
CA VAL A 84 19.99 -43.16 -6.02
C VAL A 84 19.81 -41.78 -6.63
N VAL A 85 20.48 -40.78 -6.06
CA VAL A 85 20.45 -39.40 -6.56
C VAL A 85 21.28 -39.34 -7.85
N GLU A 86 20.66 -38.94 -8.95
CA GLU A 86 21.29 -38.73 -10.25
C GLU A 86 21.74 -37.27 -10.40
N ILE A 87 20.85 -36.34 -10.03
CA ILE A 87 21.13 -34.90 -10.00
C ILE A 87 20.72 -34.39 -8.62
N PRO A 88 21.63 -33.78 -7.83
CA PRO A 88 21.27 -33.21 -6.54
C PRO A 88 20.33 -32.00 -6.72
N ALA A 89 19.38 -31.84 -5.80
CA ALA A 89 18.56 -30.63 -5.75
C ALA A 89 19.43 -29.42 -5.33
N GLN A 90 19.05 -28.23 -5.80
CA GLN A 90 19.69 -26.98 -5.41
C GLN A 90 18.69 -26.13 -4.62
N ASP A 91 19.12 -25.67 -3.45
CA ASP A 91 18.31 -24.83 -2.60
C ASP A 91 18.00 -23.49 -3.29
N GLY A 92 16.83 -22.93 -2.99
CA GLY A 92 16.49 -21.57 -3.37
C GLY A 92 17.30 -20.53 -2.60
N TYR A 93 17.21 -19.28 -3.04
CA TYR A 93 17.80 -18.14 -2.36
C TYR A 93 16.91 -17.64 -1.23
N ASP A 94 17.54 -17.02 -0.23
CA ASP A 94 16.85 -16.25 0.79
C ASP A 94 16.43 -14.89 0.26
N VAL A 95 15.21 -14.46 0.60
CA VAL A 95 14.71 -13.11 0.34
C VAL A 95 14.58 -12.39 1.67
N VAL A 96 15.38 -11.34 1.86
CA VAL A 96 15.33 -10.47 3.04
C VAL A 96 14.48 -9.24 2.70
N THR A 97 13.39 -9.05 3.42
CA THR A 97 12.49 -7.90 3.23
C THR A 97 12.98 -6.68 3.99
N THR A 98 12.50 -5.50 3.61
CA THR A 98 12.72 -4.26 4.37
C THR A 98 11.86 -4.15 5.63
N LEU A 99 10.84 -5.03 5.76
CA LEU A 99 9.95 -5.05 6.91
C LEU A 99 10.72 -5.37 8.19
N ASP A 100 10.37 -4.63 9.22
CA ASP A 100 10.81 -4.84 10.59
C ASP A 100 9.62 -5.43 11.36
N ASP A 101 9.82 -6.59 11.99
CA ASP A 101 8.74 -7.35 12.61
C ASP A 101 8.17 -6.66 13.85
N ASP A 102 9.00 -5.95 14.62
CA ASP A 102 8.57 -5.16 15.77
C ASP A 102 7.70 -3.98 15.31
N ILE A 103 8.14 -3.24 14.29
CA ILE A 103 7.36 -2.12 13.71
C ILE A 103 6.06 -2.63 13.11
N GLN A 104 6.09 -3.76 12.40
CA GLN A 104 4.92 -4.36 11.78
C GLN A 104 3.88 -4.82 12.82
N ASP A 105 4.31 -5.48 13.91
CA ASP A 105 3.42 -5.91 14.99
C ASP A 105 2.75 -4.72 15.68
N VAL A 106 3.54 -3.71 16.07
CA VAL A 106 3.01 -2.50 16.69
C VAL A 106 2.03 -1.79 15.76
N ALA A 107 2.37 -1.60 14.49
CA ALA A 107 1.50 -0.96 13.51
C ALA A 107 0.17 -1.70 13.33
N GLU A 108 0.21 -3.04 13.22
CA GLU A 108 -1.00 -3.84 13.05
C GLU A 108 -1.88 -3.80 14.31
N ARG A 109 -1.28 -3.92 15.49
CA ARG A 109 -1.98 -3.87 16.76
C ARG A 109 -2.68 -2.52 16.97
N GLU A 110 -1.97 -1.41 16.80
CA GLU A 110 -2.53 -0.08 17.04
C GLU A 110 -3.59 0.28 16.00
N LEU A 111 -3.38 -0.06 14.72
CA LEU A 111 -4.40 0.14 13.69
C LEU A 111 -5.66 -0.67 14.01
N ARG A 112 -5.52 -1.95 14.37
CA ARG A 112 -6.64 -2.81 14.75
C ARG A 112 -7.42 -2.25 15.93
N ASN A 113 -6.72 -1.82 16.99
CA ASN A 113 -7.35 -1.22 18.16
C ASN A 113 -8.19 0.00 17.78
N LYS A 114 -7.63 0.89 16.93
CA LYS A 114 -8.33 2.08 16.49
C LYS A 114 -9.54 1.75 15.61
N LEU A 115 -9.43 0.78 14.71
CA LEU A 115 -10.54 0.35 13.86
C LEU A 115 -11.70 -0.23 14.68
N ILE A 116 -11.40 -1.01 15.73
CA ILE A 116 -12.41 -1.50 16.68
C ILE A 116 -13.09 -0.34 17.39
N GLU A 117 -12.31 0.62 17.93
CA GLU A 117 -12.82 1.79 18.63
C GLU A 117 -13.76 2.63 17.76
N THR A 118 -13.40 2.85 16.50
CA THR A 118 -14.17 3.70 15.59
C THR A 118 -15.24 2.95 14.80
N ASN A 119 -15.31 1.62 14.93
CA ASN A 119 -16.17 0.75 14.14
C ASN A 119 -16.01 0.97 12.61
N ALA A 120 -14.77 1.23 12.17
CA ALA A 120 -14.48 1.52 10.77
C ALA A 120 -14.51 0.26 9.89
N GLU A 121 -14.80 0.43 8.61
CA GLU A 121 -14.86 -0.67 7.63
C GLU A 121 -13.49 -1.21 7.24
N SER A 122 -12.50 -0.33 7.09
CA SER A 122 -11.14 -0.68 6.77
C SER A 122 -10.16 0.38 7.28
N GLY A 123 -8.88 0.03 7.31
CA GLY A 123 -7.79 0.96 7.61
C GLY A 123 -6.47 0.51 7.04
N THR A 124 -5.59 1.48 6.82
CA THR A 124 -4.24 1.27 6.30
C THR A 124 -3.24 2.07 7.13
N ALA A 125 -2.10 1.44 7.43
CA ALA A 125 -0.95 2.09 8.01
C ALA A 125 0.30 1.68 7.24
N ILE A 126 1.16 2.65 6.93
CA ILE A 126 2.42 2.42 6.21
C ILE A 126 3.50 3.22 6.94
N ILE A 127 4.61 2.56 7.26
CA ILE A 127 5.75 3.14 7.95
C ILE A 127 6.94 3.05 7.01
N MET A 128 7.52 4.20 6.69
CA MET A 128 8.66 4.33 5.80
C MET A 128 9.82 4.96 6.57
N GLU A 129 11.02 4.42 6.38
CA GLU A 129 12.24 5.01 6.91
C GLU A 129 12.67 6.20 6.04
N VAL A 130 12.80 7.38 6.66
CA VAL A 130 13.08 8.64 5.95
C VAL A 130 14.31 8.58 5.07
N LYS A 131 15.44 8.11 5.64
CA LYS A 131 16.75 8.15 4.97
C LYS A 131 16.85 7.24 3.75
N THR A 132 16.14 6.12 3.74
CA THR A 132 16.31 5.05 2.75
C THR A 132 15.09 4.88 1.86
N GLY A 133 13.92 5.35 2.30
CA GLY A 133 12.63 5.06 1.65
C GLY A 133 12.16 3.62 1.87
N GLU A 134 12.84 2.84 2.71
CA GLU A 134 12.48 1.46 3.02
C GLU A 134 11.14 1.40 3.75
N ILE A 135 10.24 0.51 3.31
CA ILE A 135 9.00 0.22 4.03
C ILE A 135 9.33 -0.70 5.19
N ARG A 136 9.24 -0.17 6.42
CA ARG A 136 9.45 -0.91 7.66
C ARG A 136 8.19 -1.61 8.14
N GLY A 137 7.02 -1.07 7.83
CA GLY A 137 5.74 -1.68 8.16
C GLY A 137 4.66 -1.33 7.15
N ILE A 138 3.82 -2.29 6.81
CA ILE A 138 2.68 -2.10 5.91
C ILE A 138 1.50 -2.97 6.35
N VAL A 139 0.39 -2.31 6.68
CA VAL A 139 -0.78 -2.94 7.26
C VAL A 139 -2.01 -2.51 6.49
N ASN A 140 -2.84 -3.47 6.12
CA ASN A 140 -4.17 -3.22 5.55
C ASN A 140 -5.18 -4.13 6.23
N LEU A 141 -6.11 -3.57 6.99
CA LEU A 141 -7.11 -4.34 7.73
C LEU A 141 -8.51 -4.00 7.24
N ASP A 142 -9.31 -5.03 6.99
CA ASP A 142 -10.72 -4.92 6.65
C ASP A 142 -11.58 -5.58 7.75
N ARG A 143 -12.78 -5.01 7.96
CA ARG A 143 -13.79 -5.56 8.86
C ARG A 143 -14.40 -6.83 8.25
N MET A 144 -14.33 -7.90 9.00
CA MET A 144 -14.89 -9.21 8.65
C MET A 144 -16.37 -9.30 9.03
N LYS A 145 -17.09 -10.25 8.41
CA LYS A 145 -18.53 -10.48 8.70
C LYS A 145 -18.82 -10.82 10.16
N ASN A 146 -17.85 -11.38 10.87
CA ASN A 146 -17.96 -11.71 12.30
C ASN A 146 -17.65 -10.52 13.23
N GLY A 147 -17.42 -9.32 12.67
CA GLY A 147 -17.07 -8.11 13.42
C GLY A 147 -15.59 -8.00 13.81
N GLY A 148 -14.78 -9.03 13.56
CA GLY A 148 -13.32 -8.97 13.73
C GLY A 148 -12.65 -8.24 12.56
N TYR A 149 -11.33 -8.05 12.66
CA TYR A 149 -10.52 -7.47 11.59
C TYR A 149 -9.48 -8.48 11.12
N ALA A 150 -9.24 -8.53 9.82
CA ALA A 150 -8.21 -9.36 9.23
C ALA A 150 -7.54 -8.62 8.08
N GLU A 151 -6.39 -9.13 7.65
CA GLU A 151 -5.68 -8.51 6.54
C GLU A 151 -6.52 -8.57 5.26
N GLY A 152 -6.74 -7.39 4.69
CA GLY A 152 -7.76 -7.14 3.69
C GLY A 152 -7.20 -6.86 2.30
N ASN A 153 -7.90 -5.99 1.58
CA ASN A 153 -7.44 -5.44 0.31
C ASN A 153 -6.13 -4.64 0.50
N PRO A 154 -5.23 -4.60 -0.50
CA PRO A 154 -3.96 -3.88 -0.43
C PRO A 154 -4.14 -2.36 -0.58
N ASN A 155 -5.00 -1.78 0.26
CA ASN A 155 -5.46 -0.38 0.18
C ASN A 155 -4.31 0.63 0.20
N ALA A 156 -3.17 0.32 0.83
CA ALA A 156 -1.92 1.08 0.73
C ALA A 156 -1.56 1.48 -0.71
N PHE A 157 -1.82 0.58 -1.67
CA PHE A 157 -1.51 0.76 -3.08
C PHE A 157 -2.77 0.91 -3.95
N SER A 158 -3.89 0.27 -3.60
CA SER A 158 -5.07 0.19 -4.46
C SER A 158 -6.18 1.19 -4.12
N TYR A 159 -6.17 1.80 -2.93
CA TYR A 159 -7.24 2.70 -2.51
C TYR A 159 -7.12 4.06 -3.20
N MET A 160 -7.90 4.26 -4.26
CA MET A 160 -7.95 5.51 -5.03
C MET A 160 -8.90 6.53 -4.36
N GLY A 161 -8.52 7.03 -3.19
CA GLY A 161 -9.25 8.05 -2.44
C GLY A 161 -8.82 9.48 -2.76
N GLU A 162 -9.69 10.44 -2.47
CA GLU A 162 -9.32 11.86 -2.44
C GLU A 162 -8.48 12.14 -1.18
N PRO A 163 -7.22 12.63 -1.31
CA PRO A 163 -6.33 12.87 -0.16
C PRO A 163 -6.81 14.02 0.75
N GLY A 164 -7.70 14.88 0.23
CA GLY A 164 -8.23 16.03 0.96
C GLY A 164 -7.12 16.95 1.46
N SER A 165 -7.24 17.40 2.72
CA SER A 165 -6.36 18.44 3.26
C SER A 165 -4.87 18.06 3.34
N THR A 166 -4.52 16.77 3.29
CA THR A 166 -3.11 16.33 3.20
C THR A 166 -2.44 16.81 1.91
N PHE A 167 -3.21 17.08 0.86
CA PHE A 167 -2.72 17.59 -0.43
C PHE A 167 -2.40 19.09 -0.43
N LYS A 168 -2.80 19.84 0.60
CA LYS A 168 -2.54 21.28 0.68
C LYS A 168 -1.05 21.60 0.73
N THR A 169 -0.26 20.72 1.35
CA THR A 169 1.20 20.80 1.37
C THR A 169 1.77 20.78 -0.04
N VAL A 170 1.27 19.89 -0.91
CA VAL A 170 1.65 19.82 -2.33
C VAL A 170 1.38 21.14 -3.04
N THR A 171 0.20 21.71 -2.79
CA THR A 171 -0.22 22.98 -3.41
C THR A 171 0.68 24.14 -2.98
N VAL A 172 0.95 24.25 -1.68
CA VAL A 172 1.78 25.32 -1.14
C VAL A 172 3.23 25.16 -1.59
N MET A 173 3.78 23.95 -1.56
CA MET A 173 5.13 23.70 -2.06
C MET A 173 5.26 24.06 -3.54
N ALA A 174 4.28 23.72 -4.37
CA ALA A 174 4.33 24.03 -5.80
C ALA A 174 4.43 25.54 -6.03
N ALA A 175 3.57 26.31 -5.34
CA ALA A 175 3.54 27.76 -5.47
C ALA A 175 4.76 28.45 -4.84
N LEU A 176 5.33 27.89 -3.76
CA LEU A 176 6.59 28.36 -3.17
C LEU A 176 7.77 28.12 -4.10
N ASP A 177 7.90 26.91 -4.66
CA ASP A 177 8.99 26.53 -5.57
C ASP A 177 8.99 27.37 -6.85
N ASP A 178 7.80 27.70 -7.37
CA ASP A 178 7.65 28.59 -8.52
C ASP A 178 7.81 30.08 -8.16
N GLY A 179 8.03 30.42 -6.89
CA GLY A 179 8.18 31.80 -6.40
C GLY A 179 6.92 32.66 -6.54
N LEU A 180 5.75 32.03 -6.59
CA LEU A 180 4.46 32.70 -6.85
C LEU A 180 3.77 33.19 -5.58
N ILE A 181 4.18 32.68 -4.42
CA ILE A 181 3.68 33.08 -3.11
C ILE A 181 4.77 33.10 -2.03
N THR A 182 4.48 33.76 -0.92
CA THR A 182 5.24 33.69 0.34
C THR A 182 4.35 33.17 1.49
N PRO A 183 4.92 32.62 2.58
CA PRO A 183 4.13 32.20 3.74
C PRO A 183 3.29 33.31 4.39
N THR A 184 3.67 34.58 4.17
CA THR A 184 3.02 35.78 4.72
C THR A 184 1.96 36.38 3.80
N ASP A 185 1.86 35.92 2.54
CA ASP A 185 0.78 36.35 1.65
C ASP A 185 -0.56 35.99 2.27
N SER A 186 -1.55 36.86 2.15
CA SER A 186 -2.82 36.71 2.85
C SER A 186 -4.02 36.77 1.92
N PHE A 187 -5.05 36.00 2.27
CA PHE A 187 -6.27 35.85 1.50
C PHE A 187 -7.48 36.04 2.41
N HIS A 188 -8.44 36.85 1.95
CA HIS A 188 -9.69 37.03 2.67
C HIS A 188 -10.52 35.74 2.69
N VAL A 189 -10.81 35.17 3.85
CA VAL A 189 -11.60 33.94 4.00
C VAL A 189 -13.03 34.21 4.50
N GLY A 190 -13.29 35.40 5.03
CA GLY A 190 -14.62 35.79 5.49
C GLY A 190 -15.18 34.82 6.54
N SER A 191 -16.48 34.53 6.42
CA SER A 191 -17.20 33.55 7.25
C SER A 191 -16.95 32.08 6.89
N GLY A 192 -15.91 31.76 6.11
CA GLY A 192 -15.62 30.40 5.67
C GLY A 192 -16.41 29.97 4.42
N LEU A 193 -16.91 30.94 3.65
CA LEU A 193 -17.62 30.73 2.39
C LEU A 193 -16.97 31.55 1.26
N TYR A 194 -16.60 30.87 0.17
CA TYR A 194 -16.09 31.51 -1.03
C TYR A 194 -16.77 30.93 -2.27
N GLN A 195 -17.39 31.79 -3.08
CA GLN A 195 -18.02 31.37 -4.33
C GLN A 195 -17.04 31.53 -5.49
N TYR A 196 -16.76 30.43 -6.18
CA TYR A 196 -15.94 30.42 -7.38
C TYR A 196 -16.70 29.76 -8.53
N LYS A 197 -16.92 30.51 -9.62
CA LYS A 197 -17.65 30.05 -10.82
C LYS A 197 -18.98 29.36 -10.51
N GLY A 198 -19.73 29.91 -9.55
CA GLY A 198 -21.05 29.40 -9.15
C GLY A 198 -21.04 28.20 -8.18
N LYS A 199 -19.87 27.73 -7.75
CA LYS A 199 -19.72 26.67 -6.74
C LYS A 199 -19.12 27.22 -5.44
N TRP A 200 -19.51 26.65 -4.32
CA TRP A 200 -19.04 27.07 -2.99
C TRP A 200 -17.84 26.24 -2.55
N VAL A 201 -16.73 26.93 -2.28
CA VAL A 201 -15.65 26.43 -1.44
C VAL A 201 -16.01 26.76 0.01
N ARG A 202 -15.86 25.77 0.89
CA ARG A 202 -16.28 25.87 2.29
C ARG A 202 -15.14 25.44 3.21
N ASP A 203 -14.86 26.24 4.23
CA ASP A 203 -13.99 25.85 5.33
C ASP A 203 -14.78 25.13 6.42
N HIS A 204 -14.13 24.31 7.25
CA HIS A 204 -14.79 23.48 8.27
C HIS A 204 -15.71 24.27 9.23
N TYR A 205 -15.46 25.56 9.44
CA TYR A 205 -16.21 26.44 10.33
C TYR A 205 -17.33 27.25 9.65
N TRP A 206 -17.63 27.01 8.37
CA TRP A 206 -18.56 27.84 7.57
C TRP A 206 -19.96 28.04 8.15
N ARG A 207 -20.42 27.14 9.04
CA ARG A 207 -21.72 27.21 9.71
C ARG A 207 -21.75 28.08 10.97
N GLN A 208 -20.60 28.53 11.45
CA GLN A 208 -20.48 29.25 12.72
C GLN A 208 -20.76 30.75 12.58
N GLY A 209 -20.81 31.28 11.35
CA GLY A 209 -21.06 32.70 11.08
C GLY A 209 -19.93 33.65 11.54
N ARG A 210 -18.81 33.12 12.05
CA ARG A 210 -17.67 33.91 12.50
C ARG A 210 -16.82 34.30 11.31
N ASP A 211 -16.68 35.61 11.09
CA ASP A 211 -15.74 36.16 10.13
C ASP A 211 -14.31 36.06 10.67
N ARG A 212 -13.40 35.48 9.89
CA ARG A 212 -11.97 35.40 10.22
C ARG A 212 -11.12 36.39 9.42
N GLY A 213 -11.72 37.25 8.62
CA GLY A 213 -11.03 38.26 7.84
C GLY A 213 -10.02 37.65 6.87
N TYR A 214 -8.75 38.01 7.01
CA TYR A 214 -7.64 37.49 6.21
C TYR A 214 -6.88 36.42 6.96
N LEU A 215 -6.48 35.38 6.25
CA LEU A 215 -5.51 34.39 6.72
C LEU A 215 -4.31 34.38 5.80
N THR A 216 -3.12 34.31 6.38
CA THR A 216 -1.87 34.06 5.67
C THR A 216 -1.84 32.64 5.09
N VAL A 217 -0.93 32.36 4.16
CA VAL A 217 -0.70 30.99 3.66
C VAL A 217 -0.34 30.04 4.80
N LYS A 218 0.54 30.48 5.72
CA LYS A 218 0.91 29.72 6.92
C LYS A 218 -0.31 29.37 7.77
N GLU A 219 -1.13 30.36 8.12
CA GLU A 219 -2.35 30.13 8.89
C GLU A 219 -3.34 29.25 8.12
N GLY A 220 -3.41 29.41 6.79
CA GLY A 220 -4.24 28.59 5.91
C GLY A 220 -3.91 27.10 5.98
N ILE A 221 -2.64 26.74 6.11
CA ILE A 221 -2.21 25.37 6.38
C ILE A 221 -2.57 24.95 7.81
N GLU A 222 -2.27 25.79 8.80
CA GLU A 222 -2.51 25.52 10.22
C GLU A 222 -3.98 25.22 10.55
N VAL A 223 -4.91 26.05 10.05
CA VAL A 223 -6.35 25.85 10.27
C VAL A 223 -7.02 25.04 9.16
N SER A 224 -6.24 24.54 8.21
CA SER A 224 -6.71 23.80 7.05
C SER A 224 -7.84 24.52 6.30
N SER A 225 -7.61 25.78 5.89
CA SER A 225 -8.54 26.54 5.06
C SER A 225 -8.53 26.05 3.61
N ASN A 226 -9.67 25.60 3.11
CA ASN A 226 -9.87 25.30 1.69
C ASN A 226 -9.90 26.60 0.87
N ILE A 227 -10.40 27.69 1.45
CA ILE A 227 -10.52 28.98 0.77
C ILE A 227 -9.16 29.60 0.49
N VAL A 228 -8.23 29.58 1.45
CA VAL A 228 -6.86 30.06 1.23
C VAL A 228 -6.23 29.29 0.07
N MET A 229 -6.32 27.95 0.09
CA MET A 229 -5.74 27.11 -0.97
C MET A 229 -6.36 27.38 -2.33
N ALA A 230 -7.69 27.47 -2.40
CA ALA A 230 -8.42 27.73 -3.64
C ALA A 230 -8.03 29.08 -4.25
N LYS A 231 -7.97 30.14 -3.42
CA LYS A 231 -7.58 31.47 -3.88
C LYS A 231 -6.11 31.54 -4.28
N LEU A 232 -5.23 30.92 -3.50
CA LEU A 232 -3.81 30.79 -3.81
C LEU A 232 -3.59 30.12 -5.16
N ALA A 233 -4.19 28.94 -5.39
CA ALA A 233 -4.02 28.21 -6.64
C ALA A 233 -4.55 28.98 -7.84
N VAL A 234 -5.70 29.65 -7.69
CA VAL A 234 -6.25 30.50 -8.77
C VAL A 234 -5.36 31.72 -9.03
N GLN A 235 -4.81 32.36 -8.01
CA GLN A 235 -3.90 33.50 -8.17
C GLN A 235 -2.58 33.08 -8.83
N ALA A 236 -1.97 31.99 -8.37
CA ALA A 236 -0.69 31.50 -8.84
C ALA A 236 -0.77 30.90 -10.26
N TYR A 237 -1.80 30.08 -10.52
CA TYR A 237 -1.85 29.21 -11.70
C TYR A 237 -3.07 29.43 -12.59
N GLY A 238 -4.01 30.31 -12.24
CA GLY A 238 -5.25 30.48 -12.99
C GLY A 238 -5.05 30.84 -14.47
N ALA A 239 -3.99 31.59 -14.78
CA ALA A 239 -3.63 31.94 -16.16
C ALA A 239 -2.97 30.78 -16.93
N GLN A 240 -2.25 29.89 -16.24
CA GLN A 240 -1.55 28.75 -16.83
C GLN A 240 -1.72 27.51 -15.94
N PRO A 241 -2.92 26.88 -15.90
CA PRO A 241 -3.19 25.77 -14.98
C PRO A 241 -2.30 24.55 -15.20
N ARG A 242 -1.72 24.43 -16.40
CA ARG A 242 -0.75 23.38 -16.74
C ARG A 242 0.47 23.41 -15.82
N LYS A 243 0.97 24.61 -15.45
CA LYS A 243 2.12 24.76 -14.55
C LYS A 243 1.89 24.14 -13.17
N TYR A 244 0.65 24.20 -12.68
CA TYR A 244 0.30 23.57 -11.41
C TYR A 244 0.49 22.05 -11.46
N VAL A 245 0.02 21.42 -12.54
CA VAL A 245 0.15 19.97 -12.70
C VAL A 245 1.58 19.57 -13.03
N ASP A 246 2.31 20.38 -13.80
CA ASP A 246 3.74 20.20 -14.03
C ASP A 246 4.55 20.27 -12.72
N ALA A 247 4.18 21.15 -11.79
CA ALA A 247 4.80 21.20 -10.46
C ALA A 247 4.54 19.93 -9.66
N ILE A 248 3.31 19.40 -9.69
CA ILE A 248 2.96 18.11 -9.08
C ILE A 248 3.76 16.95 -9.71
N ASP A 249 3.94 16.97 -11.04
CA ASP A 249 4.76 15.99 -11.76
C ASP A 249 6.23 16.04 -11.31
N ARG A 250 6.80 17.24 -11.14
CA ARG A 250 8.17 17.41 -10.63
C ARG A 250 8.36 16.83 -9.23
N MET A 251 7.33 16.86 -8.39
CA MET A 251 7.32 16.24 -7.06
C MET A 251 7.19 14.72 -7.09
N GLY A 252 7.01 14.11 -8.27
CA GLY A 252 6.95 12.66 -8.44
C GLY A 252 5.59 12.03 -8.11
N LEU A 253 4.56 12.83 -7.80
CA LEU A 253 3.25 12.30 -7.41
C LEU A 253 2.53 11.53 -8.52
N ARG A 254 2.87 11.76 -9.79
CA ARG A 254 2.36 11.00 -10.95
C ARG A 254 3.33 9.96 -11.50
N LYS A 255 4.52 9.82 -10.89
CA LYS A 255 5.52 8.85 -11.35
C LYS A 255 5.02 7.45 -11.01
N GLN A 256 4.92 6.58 -12.01
CA GLN A 256 4.57 5.18 -11.78
C GLN A 256 5.58 4.56 -10.82
N LEU A 257 5.07 4.00 -9.72
CA LEU A 257 5.86 3.27 -8.75
C LEU A 257 6.02 1.81 -9.18
N THR A 258 7.18 1.25 -8.84
CA THR A 258 7.45 -0.19 -8.94
C THR A 258 7.60 -0.74 -7.53
N TRP A 259 6.85 -1.77 -7.20
CA TRP A 259 6.96 -2.47 -5.91
C TRP A 259 6.89 -3.98 -6.14
N ASP A 260 7.42 -4.74 -5.18
CA ASP A 260 7.57 -6.18 -5.32
C ASP A 260 6.35 -6.98 -4.89
N VAL A 261 5.35 -6.36 -4.27
CA VAL A 261 4.09 -7.01 -3.92
C VAL A 261 3.13 -6.99 -5.11
N PRO A 262 2.91 -8.11 -5.83
CA PRO A 262 2.03 -8.13 -6.99
C PRO A 262 0.59 -7.85 -6.54
N LEU A 263 -0.07 -6.91 -7.21
CA LEU A 263 -1.46 -6.56 -6.96
C LEU A 263 -2.35 -7.12 -8.07
N SER A 264 -3.46 -7.74 -7.70
CA SER A 264 -4.51 -8.10 -8.65
C SER A 264 -5.41 -6.88 -8.90
N GLY A 265 -5.28 -6.22 -10.05
CA GLY A 265 -6.15 -5.10 -10.45
C GLY A 265 -5.40 -3.90 -11.02
N ILE A 266 -5.97 -2.71 -10.86
CA ILE A 266 -5.32 -1.45 -11.22
C ILE A 266 -4.23 -1.17 -10.19
N GLU A 267 -2.97 -1.25 -10.61
CA GLU A 267 -1.88 -0.61 -9.88
C GLU A 267 -2.25 0.86 -9.71
N GLY A 268 -2.46 1.30 -8.46
CA GLY A 268 -2.86 2.66 -8.17
C GLY A 268 -1.78 3.61 -8.65
N THR A 269 -1.91 4.10 -9.88
CA THR A 269 -1.20 5.29 -10.33
C THR A 269 -2.08 6.47 -9.98
N SER A 270 -1.53 7.50 -9.38
CA SER A 270 -2.28 8.70 -9.01
C SER A 270 -3.11 9.19 -10.22
N ALA A 271 -4.40 9.43 -10.01
CA ALA A 271 -5.28 10.02 -11.00
C ALA A 271 -5.40 11.52 -10.69
N ILE A 272 -4.53 12.30 -11.33
CA ILE A 272 -4.47 13.75 -11.20
C ILE A 272 -4.87 14.32 -12.55
N ARG A 273 -5.89 15.19 -12.55
CA ARG A 273 -6.41 15.82 -13.77
C ARG A 273 -5.36 16.70 -14.42
N TYR A 274 -5.43 16.78 -15.73
CA TYR A 274 -4.52 17.57 -16.54
C TYR A 274 -5.32 18.40 -17.55
N PRO A 275 -4.98 19.67 -17.85
CA PRO A 275 -5.82 20.54 -18.69
C PRO A 275 -6.22 19.98 -20.06
N ASP A 276 -5.37 19.19 -20.69
CA ASP A 276 -5.59 18.54 -21.99
C ASP A 276 -5.94 17.04 -21.90
N ASP A 277 -6.31 16.55 -20.70
CA ASP A 277 -6.79 15.18 -20.54
C ASP A 277 -8.19 15.03 -21.15
N LYS A 278 -8.27 14.31 -22.28
CA LYS A 278 -9.54 14.01 -22.97
C LYS A 278 -10.40 12.99 -22.21
N ARG A 279 -9.80 12.14 -21.37
CA ARG A 279 -10.49 11.10 -20.61
C ARG A 279 -11.00 11.62 -19.27
N ASN A 280 -10.32 12.62 -18.71
CA ASN A 280 -10.72 13.28 -17.47
C ASN A 280 -10.70 14.81 -17.62
N PRO A 281 -11.74 15.39 -18.25
CA PRO A 281 -11.72 16.79 -18.68
C PRO A 281 -11.52 17.79 -17.53
N TRP A 282 -10.75 18.82 -17.83
CA TRP A 282 -10.52 19.95 -16.93
C TRP A 282 -11.70 20.92 -16.94
N SER A 283 -12.34 21.07 -15.79
CA SER A 283 -13.46 22.00 -15.61
C SER A 283 -12.98 23.37 -15.15
N LYS A 284 -13.88 24.36 -15.17
CA LYS A 284 -13.58 25.70 -14.64
C LYS A 284 -13.30 25.69 -13.13
N THR A 285 -13.72 24.66 -12.39
CA THR A 285 -13.52 24.52 -10.93
C THR A 285 -12.38 23.58 -10.57
N THR A 286 -11.79 22.89 -11.53
CA THR A 286 -10.78 21.85 -11.28
C THR A 286 -9.57 22.38 -10.53
N LEU A 287 -8.97 23.50 -10.98
CA LEU A 287 -7.79 24.08 -10.31
C LEU A 287 -8.00 24.33 -8.81
N PRO A 288 -9.02 25.11 -8.38
CA PRO A 288 -9.22 25.34 -6.95
C PRO A 288 -9.59 24.09 -6.17
N TRP A 289 -10.34 23.12 -6.73
CA TRP A 289 -10.69 21.90 -5.98
C TRP A 289 -9.50 20.96 -5.80
N MET A 290 -8.64 20.86 -6.82
CA MET A 290 -7.38 20.14 -6.72
C MET A 290 -6.45 20.72 -5.68
N SER A 291 -6.49 22.04 -5.43
CA SER A 291 -5.61 22.70 -4.48
C SER A 291 -5.83 22.30 -3.01
N PHE A 292 -6.93 21.62 -2.71
CA PHE A 292 -7.20 21.08 -1.38
C PHE A 292 -7.58 19.60 -1.42
N GLY A 293 -7.13 18.90 -2.46
CA GLY A 293 -7.11 17.44 -2.57
C GLY A 293 -8.39 16.79 -3.08
N TYR A 294 -9.26 17.55 -3.76
CA TYR A 294 -10.45 17.03 -4.45
C TYR A 294 -10.25 17.02 -5.97
N GLU A 295 -11.08 16.27 -6.70
CA GLU A 295 -10.86 16.04 -8.14
C GLU A 295 -9.53 15.34 -8.47
N THR A 296 -8.85 14.79 -7.46
CA THR A 296 -7.62 13.99 -7.54
C THR A 296 -7.81 12.71 -6.74
N GLN A 297 -7.37 11.57 -7.25
CA GLN A 297 -7.37 10.32 -6.50
C GLN A 297 -5.94 9.81 -6.38
N ILE A 298 -5.47 9.59 -5.15
CA ILE A 298 -4.08 9.27 -4.86
C ILE A 298 -4.04 8.13 -3.85
N PRO A 299 -3.34 7.01 -4.13
CA PRO A 299 -3.14 5.96 -3.15
C PRO A 299 -2.34 6.46 -1.94
N PRO A 300 -2.60 5.93 -0.73
CA PRO A 300 -1.89 6.33 0.48
C PRO A 300 -0.36 6.31 0.36
N ILE A 301 0.22 5.33 -0.35
CA ILE A 301 1.67 5.21 -0.53
C ILE A 301 2.30 6.43 -1.22
N TYR A 302 1.61 7.05 -2.18
CA TYR A 302 2.13 8.23 -2.89
C TYR A 302 2.18 9.46 -1.98
N MET A 303 1.17 9.63 -1.13
CA MET A 303 1.18 10.70 -0.13
C MET A 303 2.28 10.47 0.91
N LEU A 304 2.47 9.22 1.37
CA LEU A 304 3.58 8.89 2.27
C LEU A 304 4.93 9.22 1.64
N MET A 305 5.17 8.80 0.40
CA MET A 305 6.43 9.09 -0.32
C MET A 305 6.66 10.59 -0.48
N PHE A 306 5.62 11.36 -0.80
CA PHE A 306 5.70 12.81 -0.85
C PHE A 306 6.14 13.40 0.50
N TYR A 307 5.50 13.01 1.59
CA TYR A 307 5.88 13.49 2.93
C TYR A 307 7.26 12.99 3.38
N ASN A 308 7.65 11.78 2.97
CA ASN A 308 9.00 11.25 3.22
C ASN A 308 10.07 12.06 2.49
N GLY A 309 9.77 12.62 1.31
CA GLY A 309 10.67 13.53 0.59
C GLY A 309 10.80 14.91 1.25
N ILE A 310 9.88 15.29 2.14
CA ILE A 310 9.95 16.53 2.92
C ILE A 310 10.75 16.34 4.21
N ALA A 311 10.61 15.17 4.84
CA ALA A 311 11.23 14.83 6.12
C ALA A 311 12.75 14.68 6.04
#